data_AF-A0A218P8K2-F1
#
_entry.id   AF-A0A218P8K2-F1
#
_cell.length_a   1.000
_cell.length_b   1.000
_cell.length_c   1.000
_cell.angle_alpha   90.00
_cell.angle_beta   90.00
_cell.angle_gamma   90.00
#
_symmetry.space_group_name_H-M   'P 1'
#
loop_
_entity.id
_entity.type
_entity.pdbx_description
1 polymer ?
#
loop_
_entity_poly.entity_id
_entity_poly.type
_entity_poly.pdbx_seq_one_letter_code
_entity_poly.pdbx_strand_id
1 'polypeptide(L)'
;MDAEEYVLVTGLLLMVLAFLLPGQLVKGTFCDGSYGKLGVYTVSVSNGYLKVSAGTGDVLLVHGDKVLLRRADIKYRYSSETGCYTLAVRQKREISLYGFVLGAVLAGGAVFYMLFLKYR
;
A
#
# COMPACT_ATOMS: atom_id res chain seq x y z
N MET A 1 -23.65 -29.14 3.78
CA MET A 1 -23.03 -28.01 4.51
C MET A 1 -24.14 -27.12 4.99
N ASP A 2 -24.17 -26.84 6.28
CA ASP A 2 -25.16 -25.94 6.86
C ASP A 2 -24.85 -24.49 6.48
N ALA A 3 -25.85 -23.61 6.58
CA ALA A 3 -25.70 -22.20 6.23
C ALA A 3 -24.55 -21.53 7.02
N GLU A 4 -24.30 -21.94 8.26
CA GLU A 4 -23.21 -21.36 9.07
C GLU A 4 -21.82 -21.80 8.61
N GLU A 5 -21.69 -23.03 8.10
CA GLU A 5 -20.44 -23.53 7.51
C GLU A 5 -20.11 -22.75 6.22
N TYR A 6 -21.13 -22.43 5.41
CA TYR A 6 -20.94 -21.56 4.25
C TYR A 6 -20.48 -20.15 4.63
N VAL A 7 -21.05 -19.54 5.67
CA VAL A 7 -20.63 -18.22 6.18
C VAL A 7 -19.20 -18.26 6.71
N LEU A 8 -18.82 -19.34 7.39
CA LEU A 8 -17.46 -19.52 7.91
C LEU A 8 -16.43 -19.69 6.78
N VAL A 9 -16.72 -20.54 5.80
CA VAL A 9 -15.85 -20.77 4.63
C VAL A 9 -15.71 -19.49 3.81
N THR A 10 -16.80 -18.77 3.56
CA THR A 10 -16.75 -17.49 2.82
C THR A 10 -15.99 -16.40 3.58
N GLY A 11 -16.15 -16.32 4.91
CA GLY A 11 -15.37 -15.39 5.74
C GLY A 11 -13.86 -15.67 5.68
N LEU A 12 -13.47 -16.94 5.77
CA LEU A 12 -12.06 -17.36 5.61
C LEU A 12 -11.53 -17.07 4.20
N LEU A 13 -12.32 -17.35 3.17
CA LEU A 13 -11.93 -17.09 1.78
C LEU A 13 -11.65 -15.60 1.55
N LEU A 14 -12.49 -14.71 2.11
CA LEU A 14 -12.30 -13.26 2.05
C LEU A 14 -11.00 -12.81 2.72
N MET A 15 -10.65 -13.39 3.88
CA MET A 15 -9.37 -13.09 4.51
C MET A 15 -8.18 -13.51 3.64
N VAL A 16 -8.21 -14.72 3.08
CA VAL A 16 -7.12 -15.24 2.25
C VAL A 16 -6.96 -14.39 0.98
N LEU A 17 -8.06 -14.04 0.32
CA LEU A 17 -8.06 -13.15 -0.84
C LEU A 17 -7.52 -11.76 -0.49
N ALA A 18 -7.86 -11.22 0.68
CA ALA A 18 -7.33 -9.94 1.15
C ALA A 18 -5.79 -9.95 1.28
N PHE A 19 -5.20 -11.06 1.74
CA PHE A 19 -3.74 -11.22 1.82
C PHE A 19 -3.07 -11.39 0.45
N LEU A 20 -3.74 -12.06 -0.49
CA LEU A 20 -3.19 -12.34 -1.82
C LEU A 20 -3.23 -11.14 -2.77
N LEU A 21 -4.03 -10.10 -2.47
CA LEU A 21 -4.11 -8.90 -3.29
C LEU A 21 -2.76 -8.15 -3.32
N PRO A 22 -2.07 -8.12 -4.47
CA PRO A 22 -0.77 -7.46 -4.54
C PRO A 22 -0.91 -5.96 -4.32
N GLY A 23 0.02 -5.39 -3.55
CA GLY A 23 0.14 -3.94 -3.42
C GLY A 23 0.31 -3.29 -4.80
N GLN A 24 -0.45 -2.23 -5.05
CA GLN A 24 -0.45 -1.52 -6.33
C GLN A 24 0.85 -0.74 -6.48
N LEU A 25 1.53 -0.92 -7.61
CA LEU A 25 2.74 -0.16 -7.94
C LEU A 25 2.30 1.16 -8.58
N VAL A 26 2.45 2.25 -7.84
CA VAL A 26 2.21 3.60 -8.33
C VAL A 26 3.52 4.14 -8.85
N LYS A 27 3.52 4.58 -10.12
CA LYS A 27 4.69 5.15 -10.78
C LYS A 27 4.39 6.59 -11.20
N GLY A 28 5.39 7.45 -11.13
CA GLY A 28 5.30 8.83 -11.58
C GLY A 28 6.65 9.38 -11.99
N THR A 29 6.64 10.29 -12.94
CA THR A 29 7.82 11.01 -13.44
C THR A 29 7.77 12.47 -13.00
N PHE A 30 8.86 12.96 -12.43
CA PHE A 30 8.98 14.33 -11.93
C PHE A 30 10.28 14.94 -12.44
N CYS A 31 10.18 16.06 -13.14
CA CYS A 31 11.33 16.79 -13.68
C CYS A 31 11.64 18.00 -12.79
N ASP A 32 12.75 18.68 -13.03
CA ASP A 32 13.15 19.82 -12.19
C ASP A 32 12.08 20.91 -12.15
N GLY A 33 11.81 21.45 -10.95
CA GLY A 33 10.70 22.37 -10.69
C GLY A 33 9.32 21.72 -10.56
N SER A 34 9.20 20.40 -10.71
CA SER A 34 7.92 19.68 -10.55
C SER A 34 7.60 19.42 -9.07
N TYR A 35 6.33 19.58 -8.73
CA TYR A 35 5.76 19.21 -7.43
C TYR A 35 4.50 18.36 -7.63
N GLY A 36 4.35 17.31 -6.83
CA GLY A 36 3.13 16.52 -6.86
C GLY A 36 3.05 15.48 -5.76
N LYS A 37 2.04 14.61 -5.86
CA LYS A 37 1.82 13.51 -4.93
C LYS A 37 1.95 12.18 -5.65
N LEU A 38 2.59 11.22 -4.98
CA LEU A 38 2.71 9.85 -5.43
C LEU A 38 2.19 8.91 -4.33
N GLY A 39 0.89 8.59 -4.42
CA GLY A 39 0.18 7.89 -3.34
C GLY A 39 0.11 8.77 -2.08
N VAL A 40 0.67 8.27 -0.97
CA VAL A 40 0.75 8.98 0.32
C VAL A 40 1.97 9.89 0.46
N TYR A 41 2.87 9.88 -0.52
CA TYR A 41 4.11 10.66 -0.48
C TYR A 41 3.97 11.95 -1.27
N THR A 42 4.52 13.04 -0.76
CA THR A 42 4.74 14.28 -1.51
C THR A 42 6.11 14.22 -2.16
N VAL A 43 6.16 14.60 -3.44
CA VAL A 43 7.38 14.61 -4.24
C VAL A 43 7.63 16.04 -4.70
N SER A 44 8.85 16.52 -4.49
CA SER A 44 9.32 17.78 -5.06
C SER A 44 10.69 17.59 -5.70
N VAL A 45 10.90 18.24 -6.84
CA VAL A 45 12.20 18.33 -7.49
C VAL A 45 12.61 19.79 -7.55
N SER A 46 13.77 20.11 -6.99
CA SER A 46 14.30 21.47 -7.02
C SER A 46 15.82 21.46 -7.10
N ASN A 47 16.38 22.20 -8.05
CA ASN A 47 17.83 22.28 -8.29
C ASN A 47 18.46 20.90 -8.47
N GLY A 48 17.77 20.00 -9.17
CA GLY A 48 18.18 18.62 -9.35
C GLY A 48 18.11 17.75 -8.09
N TYR A 49 17.62 18.24 -6.94
CA TYR A 49 17.35 17.42 -5.76
C TYR A 49 15.94 16.84 -5.83
N LEU A 50 15.83 15.52 -5.79
CA LEU A 50 14.58 14.81 -5.59
C LEU A 50 14.33 14.64 -4.10
N LYS A 51 13.28 15.29 -3.59
CA LYS A 51 12.82 15.18 -2.22
C LYS A 51 11.49 14.45 -2.19
N VAL A 52 11.43 13.38 -1.40
CA VAL A 52 10.20 12.65 -1.13
C VAL A 52 9.92 12.71 0.37
N SER A 53 8.75 13.20 0.74
CA SER A 53 8.32 13.34 2.13
C SER A 53 7.04 12.54 2.37
N ALA A 54 6.94 11.96 3.55
CA ALA A 54 5.69 11.47 4.11
C ALA A 54 5.14 12.54 5.07
N GLY A 55 3.89 12.40 5.51
CA GLY A 55 3.29 13.35 6.47
C GLY A 55 4.11 13.53 7.77
N THR A 56 5.00 12.59 8.10
CA THR A 56 5.89 12.61 9.27
C THR A 56 7.30 13.12 8.99
N GLY A 57 7.58 13.58 7.77
CA GLY A 57 8.87 14.15 7.37
C GLY A 57 9.51 13.48 6.15
N ASP A 58 10.78 13.82 5.91
CA ASP A 58 11.49 13.41 4.70
C ASP A 58 11.89 11.93 4.74
N VAL A 59 11.53 11.20 3.69
CA VAL A 59 11.75 9.75 3.60
C VAL A 59 12.78 9.37 2.54
N LEU A 60 12.97 10.22 1.52
CA LEU A 60 13.99 10.04 0.51
C LEU A 60 14.52 11.40 0.07
N LEU A 61 15.83 11.55 0.00
CA LEU A 61 16.49 12.70 -0.61
C LEU A 61 17.59 12.20 -1.54
N VAL A 62 17.55 12.59 -2.81
CA VAL A 62 18.47 12.12 -3.85
C VAL A 62 18.92 13.30 -4.70
N HIS A 63 20.14 13.25 -5.20
CA HIS A 63 20.65 14.18 -6.20
C HIS A 63 21.35 13.40 -7.31
N GLY A 64 20.73 13.37 -8.49
CA GLY A 64 21.09 12.48 -9.60
C GLY A 64 21.03 11.02 -9.17
N ASP A 65 22.17 10.34 -9.27
CA ASP A 65 22.31 8.94 -8.82
C ASP A 65 22.72 8.80 -7.34
N LYS A 66 23.04 9.91 -6.65
CA LYS A 66 23.51 9.88 -5.26
C LYS A 66 22.34 9.97 -4.28
N VAL A 67 22.22 8.96 -3.42
CA VAL A 67 21.27 8.96 -2.30
C VAL A 67 21.87 9.70 -1.11
N LEU A 68 21.20 10.76 -0.66
CA LEU A 68 21.58 11.53 0.53
C LEU A 68 20.85 11.04 1.78
N LEU A 69 19.58 10.65 1.62
CA LEU A 69 18.75 10.11 2.70
C LEU A 69 17.83 9.04 2.15
N ARG A 70 17.74 7.89 2.83
CA ARG A 70 16.78 6.82 2.51
C ARG A 70 16.23 6.20 3.78
N ARG A 71 15.00 6.55 4.14
CA ARG A 71 14.24 5.97 5.26
C ARG A 71 13.16 5.00 4.80
N ALA A 72 12.72 5.10 3.54
CA ALA A 72 11.74 4.20 2.95
C ALA A 72 12.29 3.51 1.69
N ASP A 73 11.82 2.29 1.42
CA ASP A 73 12.18 1.54 0.22
C ASP A 73 11.38 2.03 -0.99
N ILE A 74 11.73 3.23 -1.44
CA ILE A 74 11.22 3.85 -2.67
C ILE A 74 12.22 3.54 -3.77
N LYS A 75 11.74 3.01 -4.91
CA LYS A 75 12.57 2.81 -6.10
C LYS A 75 12.55 4.09 -6.92
N TYR A 76 13.73 4.56 -7.31
CA TYR A 76 13.88 5.69 -8.21
C TYR A 76 14.81 5.33 -9.37
N ARG A 77 14.65 6.03 -10.49
CA ARG A 77 15.60 6.08 -11.61
C ARG A 77 15.76 7.53 -12.04
N TYR A 78 16.99 7.98 -12.14
CA TYR A 78 17.30 9.27 -12.74
C TYR A 78 17.64 9.06 -14.23
N SER A 79 17.12 9.93 -15.09
CA SER A 79 17.49 9.96 -16.50
C SER A 79 18.31 11.21 -16.76
N SER A 80 19.62 11.03 -16.99
CA SER A 80 20.54 12.15 -17.26
C SER A 80 20.23 12.88 -18.57
N GLU A 81 19.60 12.21 -19.53
CA GLU A 81 19.23 12.80 -20.82
C GLU A 81 18.05 13.78 -20.71
N THR A 82 17.11 13.52 -19.79
CA THR A 82 15.90 14.34 -19.63
C THR A 82 15.90 15.17 -18.35
N GLY A 83 16.84 14.92 -17.42
CA GLY A 83 16.88 15.56 -16.11
C GLY A 83 15.69 15.19 -15.21
N CYS A 84 14.97 14.11 -15.54
CA CYS A 84 13.75 13.71 -14.83
C CYS A 84 13.98 12.47 -13.96
N TYR A 85 13.25 12.42 -12.86
CA TYR A 85 13.21 11.30 -11.93
C TYR A 85 11.96 10.46 -12.16
N THR A 86 12.13 9.16 -12.33
CA THR A 86 11.03 8.19 -12.31
C THR A 86 11.00 7.52 -10.95
N LEU A 87 9.87 7.65 -10.26
CA LEU A 87 9.63 7.06 -8.95
C LEU A 87 8.63 5.91 -9.07
N ALA A 88 8.87 4.85 -8.30
CA ALA A 88 7.97 3.72 -8.16
C ALA A 88 7.82 3.36 -6.68
N VAL A 89 6.58 3.45 -6.20
CA VAL A 89 6.22 3.16 -4.81
C VAL A 89 5.21 2.03 -4.80
N ARG A 90 5.40 1.07 -3.90
CA ARG A 90 4.43 0.00 -3.67
C ARG A 90 3.47 0.43 -2.58
N GLN A 91 2.22 0.71 -2.95
CA GLN A 91 1.18 1.10 -2.01
C GLN A 91 0.32 -0.13 -1.69
N LYS A 92 0.18 -0.48 -0.40
CA LYS A 92 -0.82 -1.46 0.01
C LYS A 92 -2.20 -0.84 -0.18
N ARG A 93 -3.08 -1.52 -0.91
CA ARG A 93 -4.43 -1.05 -1.23
C ARG A 93 -5.28 -1.19 0.03
N GLU A 94 -5.85 -0.09 0.54
CA GLU A 94 -6.68 -0.07 1.76
C GLU A 94 -7.87 -1.04 1.66
N ILE A 95 -8.36 -1.31 0.45
CA ILE A 95 -9.41 -2.30 0.16
C ILE A 95 -9.09 -3.70 0.73
N SER A 96 -7.81 -4.10 0.75
CA SER A 96 -7.39 -5.37 1.35
C SER A 96 -7.66 -5.41 2.86
N LEU A 97 -7.47 -4.29 3.56
CA LEU A 97 -7.73 -4.19 5.00
C LEU A 97 -9.23 -4.36 5.29
N TYR A 98 -10.08 -3.67 4.53
CA TYR A 98 -11.53 -3.78 4.68
C TYR A 98 -12.04 -5.20 4.39
N GLY A 99 -11.53 -5.85 3.33
CA GLY A 99 -11.87 -7.24 3.02
C GLY A 99 -11.46 -8.21 4.13
N PHE A 100 -10.30 -7.99 4.75
CA PHE A 100 -9.84 -8.78 5.89
C PHE A 100 -10.75 -8.61 7.12
N VAL A 101 -11.08 -7.37 7.48
CA VAL A 101 -11.95 -7.08 8.64
C VAL A 101 -13.34 -7.67 8.44
N LEU A 102 -13.93 -7.52 7.25
CA LEU A 102 -15.22 -8.12 6.92
C LEU A 102 -15.18 -9.65 7.03
N GLY A 103 -14.14 -10.28 6.49
CA GLY A 103 -13.91 -11.72 6.62
C GLY A 103 -13.81 -12.17 8.08
N ALA A 104 -13.13 -11.39 8.93
CA ALA A 104 -13.02 -11.65 10.37
C ALA A 104 -14.33 -11.56 11.13
N VAL A 105 -15.17 -10.57 10.81
CA VAL A 105 -16.49 -10.45 11.41
C VAL A 105 -17.38 -11.62 11.02
N LEU A 106 -17.37 -12.02 9.74
CA LEU A 106 -18.18 -13.13 9.24
C LEU A 106 -17.74 -14.47 9.84
N ALA A 107 -16.44 -14.77 9.82
CA ALA A 107 -15.90 -16.01 10.37
C ALA A 107 -16.10 -16.06 11.90
N GLY A 108 -15.78 -14.97 12.60
CA GLY A 108 -15.96 -14.87 14.06
C GLY A 108 -17.43 -14.98 14.48
N GLY A 109 -18.34 -14.34 13.75
CA GLY A 109 -19.77 -14.42 14.00
C GLY A 109 -20.33 -15.82 13.79
N ALA A 110 -19.92 -16.50 12.71
CA ALA A 110 -20.32 -17.89 12.45
C ALA A 110 -19.82 -18.84 13.56
N VAL A 111 -18.56 -18.70 13.97
CA VAL A 111 -17.98 -19.49 15.08
C VAL A 111 -18.74 -19.23 16.38
N PHE A 112 -19.02 -17.96 16.71
CA PHE A 112 -19.75 -17.61 17.93
C PHE A 112 -21.15 -18.20 17.94
N TYR A 113 -21.87 -18.11 16.82
CA TYR A 113 -23.22 -18.68 16.69
C TYR A 113 -23.20 -20.20 16.86
N MET A 114 -22.29 -20.88 16.17
CA MET A 114 -22.15 -22.33 16.30
C MET A 114 -21.83 -22.74 17.74
N LEU A 115 -20.86 -22.10 18.40
CA LEU A 115 -20.42 -22.49 19.74
C LEU A 115 -21.42 -22.16 20.85
N PHE A 116 -22.14 -21.04 20.75
CA PHE A 116 -22.92 -20.51 21.88
C PHE A 116 -24.44 -20.49 21.67
N LEU A 117 -24.91 -20.46 20.43
CA LEU A 117 -26.33 -20.29 20.11
C LEU A 117 -26.96 -21.54 19.49
N LYS A 118 -26.22 -22.35 18.75
CA LYS A 118 -26.75 -23.56 18.08
C LYS A 118 -26.82 -24.79 18.99
N TYR A 119 -25.87 -24.96 19.91
CA TYR A 119 -25.80 -26.13 20.81
C TYR A 119 -26.41 -25.89 22.21
N ARG A 120 -27.27 -24.88 22.34
CA ARG A 120 -28.01 -24.57 23.57
C ARG A 120 -29.51 -24.71 23.34
#